data_AF-W7TJR8-F1
#
_entry.id   AF-W7TJR8-F1
#
_cell.length_a   1.000
_cell.length_b   1.000
_cell.length_c   1.000
_cell.angle_alpha   90.00
_cell.angle_beta   90.00
_cell.angle_gamma   90.00
#
_symmetry.space_group_name_H-M   'P 1'
#
loop_
_entity.id
_entity.type
_entity.pdbx_description
1 polymer ?
#
loop_
_entity_poly.entity_id
_entity_poly.type
_entity_poly.pdbx_seq_one_letter_code
_entity_poly.pdbx_strand_id
1 'polypeptide(L)'
;MPRRTGKRSLVAGADGDSNTCSSTARLQRMIQDGETYEALQTARALFARLDGAPVSAANPGRKKGAEARVMVLHVARTLAEVGEYQSVLDLARLYMANNASLRKQAMPTGHTVPQVEEMSAEEAGTWSPSGDTKEAVEEGGEGDDPAWEAHRFHTGGRTAMLSLARLLPPASKERVALLKGLTRWAAEEEEAEEGGKEVLELGLELAKAYSARGEWARAAQQHGELARQCTGPDADTLAASYVQVLEAWSAEGYAGEKDLFLARAVLHGLGTSSYAVLGALPFARALMTAAQASSAFAPCLETSPLLHYVGLVVALLGARAGEGGREGGREGGKEGEVFQLLSSRYQPALRRDPALEKLVGRIGEGGFGLSPASNPMQAFLSSMLG
;
A
#
# COMPACT_ATOMS: atom_id res chain seq x y z
N MET A 1 19.18 -43.55 -31.72
CA MET A 1 19.34 -42.09 -31.51
C MET A 1 20.56 -41.86 -30.62
N PRO A 2 21.71 -41.38 -31.13
CA PRO A 2 22.92 -41.26 -30.33
C PRO A 2 22.92 -39.97 -29.49
N ARG A 3 23.18 -40.10 -28.18
CA ARG A 3 23.44 -38.96 -27.28
C ARG A 3 24.86 -38.44 -27.52
N ARG A 4 24.97 -37.19 -27.96
CA ARG A 4 26.25 -36.49 -28.21
C ARG A 4 26.60 -35.66 -26.97
N THR A 5 27.48 -36.15 -26.10
CA THR A 5 28.04 -35.37 -24.98
C THR A 5 29.29 -34.63 -25.44
N GLY A 6 29.12 -33.40 -25.92
CA GLY A 6 30.24 -32.51 -26.23
C GLY A 6 30.53 -31.57 -25.06
N LYS A 7 31.60 -31.84 -24.30
CA LYS A 7 32.15 -30.86 -23.35
C LYS A 7 32.79 -29.71 -24.14
N ARG A 8 32.16 -28.54 -24.18
CA ARG A 8 32.77 -27.30 -24.66
C ARG A 8 33.46 -26.57 -23.51
N SER A 9 34.78 -26.46 -23.61
CA SER A 9 35.62 -25.60 -22.78
C SER A 9 35.46 -24.14 -23.21
N LEU A 10 34.98 -23.28 -22.32
CA LEU A 10 34.84 -21.84 -22.52
C LEU A 10 36.14 -21.15 -22.07
N VAL A 11 36.88 -20.60 -23.03
CA VAL A 11 37.99 -19.66 -22.78
C VAL A 11 37.38 -18.25 -22.70
N ALA A 12 37.61 -17.57 -21.59
CA ALA A 12 37.13 -16.21 -21.33
C ALA A 12 38.10 -15.16 -21.89
N GLY A 13 37.64 -14.36 -22.86
CA GLY A 13 38.29 -13.11 -23.27
C GLY A 13 37.69 -11.94 -22.47
N ALA A 14 38.55 -11.04 -22.00
CA ALA A 14 38.20 -9.96 -21.08
C ALA A 14 38.05 -8.62 -21.82
N ASP A 15 36.86 -8.34 -22.34
CA ASP A 15 36.41 -6.99 -22.67
C ASP A 15 35.24 -6.63 -21.74
N GLY A 16 35.43 -5.56 -20.95
CA GLY A 16 34.76 -5.32 -19.66
C GLY A 16 33.27 -5.00 -19.69
N ASP A 17 32.72 -4.53 -20.81
CA ASP A 17 31.38 -3.91 -20.84
C ASP A 17 30.29 -4.74 -21.57
N SER A 18 30.53 -6.02 -21.87
CA SER A 18 29.58 -6.86 -22.65
C SER A 18 29.06 -8.12 -21.95
N ASN A 19 29.49 -8.39 -20.71
CA ASN A 19 29.26 -9.69 -20.07
C ASN A 19 27.84 -9.88 -19.52
N THR A 20 27.17 -8.83 -19.04
CA THR A 20 25.80 -8.94 -18.48
C THR A 20 24.74 -8.97 -19.58
N CYS A 21 24.91 -8.20 -20.65
CA CYS A 21 24.06 -8.28 -21.84
C CYS A 21 24.15 -9.67 -22.50
N SER A 22 25.36 -10.21 -22.69
CA SER A 22 25.54 -11.55 -23.24
C SER A 22 25.00 -12.66 -22.33
N SER A 23 25.13 -12.52 -21.01
CA SER A 23 24.55 -13.46 -20.04
C SER A 23 23.03 -13.43 -20.06
N THR A 24 22.40 -12.25 -20.12
CA THR A 24 20.94 -12.08 -20.19
C THR A 24 20.39 -12.70 -21.47
N ALA A 25 20.99 -12.39 -22.63
CA ALA A 25 20.58 -12.97 -23.92
C ALA A 25 20.72 -14.50 -23.95
N ARG A 26 21.76 -15.04 -23.30
CA ARG A 26 21.93 -16.48 -23.16
C ARG A 26 20.83 -17.11 -22.32
N LEU A 27 20.49 -16.52 -21.16
CA LEU A 27 19.42 -17.01 -20.30
C LEU A 27 18.06 -16.96 -21.01
N GLN A 28 17.78 -15.90 -21.77
CA GLN A 28 16.57 -15.80 -22.57
C GLN A 28 16.47 -16.89 -23.63
N ARG A 29 17.59 -17.19 -24.32
CA ARG A 29 17.63 -18.29 -25.28
C ARG A 29 17.35 -19.63 -24.63
N MET A 30 17.96 -19.90 -23.46
CA MET A 30 17.67 -21.13 -22.70
C MET A 30 16.17 -21.26 -22.36
N ILE A 31 15.52 -20.16 -21.95
CA ILE A 31 14.07 -20.16 -21.68
C ILE A 31 13.27 -20.46 -22.95
N GLN A 32 13.64 -19.85 -24.08
CA GLN A 32 12.99 -20.09 -25.37
C GLN A 32 13.18 -21.53 -25.87
N ASP A 33 14.31 -22.15 -25.55
CA ASP A 33 14.63 -23.55 -25.85
C ASP A 33 13.93 -24.54 -24.89
N GLY A 34 13.18 -24.04 -23.90
CA GLY A 34 12.46 -24.85 -22.91
C GLY A 34 13.30 -25.29 -21.70
N GLU A 35 14.54 -24.80 -21.58
CA GLU A 35 15.47 -25.06 -20.47
C GLU A 35 15.18 -24.14 -19.27
N THR A 36 13.91 -23.98 -18.89
CA THR A 36 13.44 -22.96 -17.93
C THR A 36 14.05 -23.12 -16.54
N TYR A 37 14.15 -24.37 -16.05
CA TYR A 37 14.79 -24.68 -14.77
C TYR A 37 16.29 -24.35 -14.77
N GLU A 38 17.03 -24.73 -15.80
CA GLU A 38 18.47 -24.49 -15.90
C GLU A 38 18.77 -23.00 -16.03
N ALA A 39 17.94 -22.27 -16.80
CA ALA A 39 18.00 -20.82 -16.89
C ALA A 39 17.77 -20.17 -15.52
N LEU A 40 16.76 -20.61 -14.77
CA LEU A 40 16.49 -20.10 -13.42
C LEU A 40 17.68 -20.33 -12.48
N GLN A 41 18.23 -21.54 -12.41
CA GLN A 41 19.37 -21.83 -11.54
C GLN A 41 20.61 -21.01 -11.94
N THR A 42 20.85 -20.87 -13.25
CA THR A 42 21.95 -20.06 -13.78
C THR A 42 21.77 -18.58 -13.42
N ALA A 43 20.55 -18.04 -13.54
CA ALA A 43 20.23 -16.68 -13.15
C ALA A 43 20.46 -16.44 -11.65
N ARG A 44 20.07 -17.38 -10.79
CA ARG A 44 20.31 -17.31 -9.33
C ARG A 44 21.79 -17.32 -8.99
N ALA A 45 22.57 -18.21 -9.62
CA ALA A 45 24.01 -18.28 -9.42
C ALA A 45 24.73 -17.00 -9.88
N LEU A 46 24.35 -16.47 -11.05
CA LEU A 46 24.90 -15.21 -11.56
C LEU A 46 24.53 -14.04 -10.66
N PHE A 47 23.29 -13.97 -10.18
CA PHE A 47 22.85 -12.93 -9.25
C PHE A 47 23.67 -12.98 -7.95
N ALA A 48 23.79 -14.14 -7.31
CA ALA A 48 24.57 -14.30 -6.09
C ALA A 48 26.06 -13.93 -6.28
N ARG A 49 26.63 -14.26 -7.45
CA ARG A 49 28.02 -13.91 -7.78
C ARG A 49 28.22 -12.41 -7.99
N LEU A 50 27.30 -11.76 -8.69
CA LEU A 50 27.39 -10.32 -8.97
C LEU A 50 27.11 -9.49 -7.72
N ASP A 51 26.22 -9.98 -6.85
CA ASP A 51 25.84 -9.32 -5.61
C ASP A 51 26.87 -9.49 -4.50
N GLY A 52 27.46 -10.68 -4.35
CA GLY A 52 28.49 -10.96 -3.34
C GLY A 52 29.90 -10.51 -3.71
N ALA A 53 30.11 -9.90 -4.88
CA ALA A 53 31.44 -9.46 -5.29
C ALA A 53 31.91 -8.28 -4.42
N PRO A 54 33.08 -8.37 -3.75
CA PRO A 54 33.56 -7.27 -2.92
C PRO A 54 33.74 -6.02 -3.78
N VAL A 55 33.35 -4.87 -3.21
CA VAL A 55 33.56 -3.56 -3.82
C VAL A 55 35.07 -3.38 -4.02
N SER A 56 35.53 -3.49 -5.27
CA SER A 56 36.94 -3.27 -5.60
C SER A 56 37.25 -1.79 -5.42
N ALA A 57 38.31 -1.47 -4.67
CA ALA A 57 38.78 -0.10 -4.46
C ALA A 57 39.13 0.63 -5.77
N ALA A 58 39.44 -0.12 -6.85
CA ALA A 58 39.77 0.43 -8.16
C ALA A 58 38.54 0.73 -9.04
N ASN A 59 37.36 0.26 -8.66
CA ASN A 59 36.12 0.50 -9.39
C ASN A 59 34.97 0.44 -8.38
N PRO A 60 34.68 1.55 -7.66
CA PRO A 60 33.78 1.56 -6.51
C PRO A 60 32.33 1.22 -6.91
N GLY A 61 32.05 -0.07 -7.00
CA GLY A 61 31.10 -0.72 -6.10
C GLY A 61 29.61 -0.65 -6.38
N ARG A 62 29.11 0.01 -7.43
CA ARG A 62 27.65 0.15 -7.63
C ARG A 62 27.08 -0.45 -8.91
N LYS A 63 27.86 -0.57 -9.98
CA LYS A 63 27.35 -1.03 -11.29
C LYS A 63 26.94 -2.51 -11.31
N LYS A 64 27.70 -3.41 -10.68
CA LYS A 64 27.44 -4.87 -10.77
C LYS A 64 26.15 -5.32 -10.09
N GLY A 65 25.81 -4.77 -8.94
CA GLY A 65 24.55 -5.10 -8.25
C GLY A 65 23.33 -4.57 -9.01
N ALA A 66 23.41 -3.36 -9.57
CA ALA A 66 22.38 -2.80 -10.43
C ALA A 66 22.18 -3.65 -11.70
N GLU A 67 23.27 -4.05 -12.36
CA GLU A 67 23.21 -4.94 -13.53
C GLU A 67 22.60 -6.31 -13.19
N ALA A 68 22.94 -6.88 -12.03
CA ALA A 68 22.38 -8.15 -11.57
C ALA A 68 20.85 -8.04 -11.37
N ARG A 69 20.38 -6.94 -10.79
CA ARG A 69 18.96 -6.63 -10.61
C ARG A 69 18.23 -6.47 -11.95
N VAL A 70 18.82 -5.74 -12.89
CA VAL A 70 18.27 -5.58 -14.25
C VAL A 70 18.19 -6.93 -14.97
N MET A 71 19.24 -7.76 -14.89
CA MET A 71 19.25 -9.12 -15.45
C MET A 71 18.11 -9.96 -14.86
N VAL A 72 17.96 -9.98 -13.53
CA VAL A 72 16.89 -10.75 -12.87
C VAL A 72 15.50 -10.31 -13.33
N LEU A 73 15.25 -9.01 -13.47
CA LEU A 73 13.97 -8.50 -13.97
C LEU A 73 13.70 -8.92 -15.43
N HIS A 74 14.71 -8.89 -16.30
CA HIS A 74 14.57 -9.32 -17.70
C HIS A 74 14.27 -10.82 -17.79
N VAL A 75 15.00 -11.64 -17.02
CA VAL A 75 14.80 -13.09 -16.97
C VAL A 75 13.42 -13.42 -16.41
N ALA A 76 13.01 -12.76 -15.32
CA ALA A 76 11.69 -12.95 -14.73
C ALA A 76 10.56 -12.57 -15.71
N ARG A 77 10.73 -11.48 -16.48
CA ARG A 77 9.79 -11.12 -17.54
C ARG A 77 9.67 -12.19 -18.62
N THR A 78 10.79 -12.69 -19.13
CA THR A 78 10.78 -13.77 -20.14
C THR A 78 10.16 -15.05 -19.59
N LEU A 79 10.39 -15.39 -18.32
CA LEU A 79 9.72 -16.51 -17.65
C LEU A 79 8.20 -16.30 -17.53
N ALA A 80 7.75 -15.08 -17.23
CA ALA A 80 6.32 -14.76 -17.20
C ALA A 80 5.67 -14.94 -18.58
N GLU A 81 6.35 -14.52 -19.65
CA GLU A 81 5.89 -14.63 -21.03
C GLU A 81 5.71 -16.09 -21.49
N VAL A 82 6.52 -17.03 -20.98
CA VAL A 82 6.38 -18.48 -21.26
C VAL A 82 5.48 -19.23 -20.25
N GLY A 83 4.90 -18.53 -19.27
CA GLY A 83 3.97 -19.11 -18.29
C GLY A 83 4.61 -19.74 -17.05
N GLU A 84 5.90 -19.52 -16.82
CA GLU A 84 6.68 -20.08 -15.69
C GLU A 84 6.53 -19.24 -14.41
N TYR A 85 5.30 -19.01 -13.97
CA TYR A 85 4.98 -18.02 -12.91
C TYR A 85 5.60 -18.32 -11.54
N GLN A 86 5.84 -19.59 -11.20
CA GLN A 86 6.53 -19.95 -9.95
C GLN A 86 7.99 -19.51 -9.97
N SER A 87 8.66 -19.64 -11.12
CA SER A 87 10.03 -19.18 -11.32
C SER A 87 10.13 -17.65 -11.25
N VAL A 88 9.10 -16.95 -11.75
CA VAL A 88 8.96 -15.49 -11.62
C VAL A 88 8.93 -15.08 -10.14
N LEU A 89 8.13 -15.77 -9.31
CA LEU A 89 8.07 -15.50 -7.87
C LEU A 89 9.42 -15.67 -7.17
N ASP A 90 10.14 -16.73 -7.51
CA ASP A 90 11.42 -17.03 -6.87
C ASP A 90 12.46 -15.94 -7.19
N LEU A 91 12.49 -15.47 -8.43
CA LEU A 91 13.34 -14.35 -8.84
C LEU A 91 12.90 -13.02 -8.23
N ALA A 92 11.60 -12.76 -8.13
CA ALA A 92 11.10 -11.54 -7.48
C ALA A 92 11.44 -11.50 -5.97
N ARG A 93 11.31 -12.64 -5.27
CA ARG A 93 11.73 -12.76 -3.86
C ARG A 93 13.22 -12.53 -3.69
N LEU A 94 14.04 -13.10 -4.58
CA LEU A 94 15.48 -12.89 -4.58
C LEU A 94 15.83 -11.41 -4.74
N TYR A 95 15.16 -10.72 -5.67
CA TYR A 95 15.34 -9.29 -5.90
C TYR A 95 14.95 -8.44 -4.67
N MET A 96 13.79 -8.70 -4.05
CA MET A 96 13.34 -7.94 -2.87
C MET A 96 14.28 -8.16 -1.66
N ALA A 97 14.69 -9.41 -1.40
CA ALA A 97 15.59 -9.74 -0.30
C ALA A 97 16.96 -9.06 -0.42
N ASN A 98 17.46 -8.91 -1.65
CA ASN A 98 18.71 -8.21 -1.91
C ASN A 98 18.60 -6.70 -1.60
N ASN A 99 17.55 -6.04 -2.07
CA ASN A 99 17.36 -4.60 -1.79
C ASN A 99 17.25 -4.30 -0.29
N ALA A 100 16.54 -5.15 0.46
CA ALA A 100 16.46 -5.02 1.91
C ALA A 100 17.84 -5.15 2.60
N SER A 101 18.73 -5.98 2.06
CA SER A 101 20.09 -6.17 2.60
C SER A 101 20.98 -4.96 2.33
N LEU A 102 20.89 -4.39 1.12
CA LEU A 102 21.62 -3.16 0.76
C LEU A 102 21.24 -1.99 1.66
N ARG A 103 19.95 -1.86 2.01
CA ARG A 103 19.49 -0.81 2.93
C ARG A 103 20.13 -0.95 4.32
N LYS A 104 20.21 -2.17 4.86
CA LYS A 104 20.86 -2.42 6.16
C LYS A 104 22.34 -2.07 6.15
N GLN A 105 23.00 -2.19 5.00
CA GLN A 105 24.40 -1.80 4.83
C GLN A 105 24.58 -0.29 4.60
N ALA A 106 23.60 0.37 3.98
CA ALA A 106 23.64 1.79 3.68
C ALA A 106 23.29 2.68 4.88
N MET A 107 22.55 2.17 5.87
CA MET A 107 22.28 2.89 7.12
C MET A 107 23.56 2.95 7.97
N PRO A 108 24.20 4.14 8.14
CA PRO A 108 25.42 4.24 8.92
C PRO A 108 25.11 3.88 10.38
N THR A 109 25.75 2.82 10.87
CA THR A 109 25.71 2.45 12.29
C THR A 109 26.45 3.50 13.10
N GLY A 110 25.74 4.52 13.60
CA GLY A 110 26.22 5.29 14.75
C GLY A 110 26.84 6.67 14.49
N HIS A 111 26.40 7.41 13.47
CA HIS A 111 26.37 8.86 13.68
C HIS A 111 25.10 9.19 14.46
N THR A 112 25.24 9.28 15.79
CA THR A 112 24.34 10.09 16.60
C THR A 112 24.21 11.42 15.88
N VAL A 113 23.03 11.69 15.31
CA VAL A 113 22.67 13.04 14.90
C VAL A 113 22.99 13.91 16.11
N PRO A 114 23.93 14.87 16.05
CA PRO A 114 24.12 15.78 17.16
C PRO A 114 22.74 16.34 17.44
N GLN A 115 22.24 16.17 18.66
CA GLN A 115 21.05 16.86 19.08
C GLN A 115 21.29 18.32 18.74
N VAL A 116 20.53 18.83 17.77
CA VAL A 116 20.47 20.26 17.52
C VAL A 116 19.94 20.79 18.84
N GLU A 117 20.84 21.33 19.67
CA GLU A 117 20.45 22.16 20.79
C GLU A 117 19.47 23.17 20.20
N GLU A 118 18.24 23.17 20.70
CA GLU A 118 17.23 24.16 20.35
C GLU A 118 17.84 25.54 20.55
N MET A 119 18.30 26.15 19.45
CA MET A 119 18.64 27.56 19.43
C MET A 119 17.35 28.32 19.69
N SER A 120 17.26 28.82 20.91
CA SER A 120 16.24 29.71 21.44
C SER A 120 15.84 30.78 20.41
N ALA A 121 14.54 31.00 20.28
CA ALA A 121 13.88 31.85 19.28
C ALA A 121 14.08 33.37 19.45
N GLU A 122 15.24 33.85 19.92
CA GLU A 122 15.48 35.28 20.19
C GLU A 122 16.38 36.01 19.18
N GLU A 123 16.92 35.35 18.14
CA GLU A 123 17.76 36.01 17.12
C GLU A 123 17.15 36.01 15.70
N ALA A 124 15.83 36.19 15.58
CA ALA A 124 15.20 36.49 14.29
C ALA A 124 15.26 38.00 13.99
N GLY A 125 16.44 38.47 13.60
CA GLY A 125 16.64 39.79 13.01
C GLY A 125 15.94 39.91 11.66
N THR A 126 15.23 41.03 11.48
CA THR A 126 14.49 41.43 10.27
C THR A 126 15.34 41.32 9.00
N TRP A 127 14.95 40.43 8.08
CA TRP A 127 15.48 40.40 6.71
C TRP A 127 14.35 40.70 5.73
N SER A 128 14.47 41.83 5.01
CA SER A 128 13.57 42.24 3.93
C SER A 128 14.07 41.68 2.59
N PRO A 129 13.20 41.11 1.75
CA PRO A 129 13.60 40.67 0.43
C PRO A 129 13.40 41.79 -0.59
N SER A 130 14.51 42.37 -1.04
CA SER A 130 14.55 43.13 -2.30
C SER A 130 15.82 42.75 -3.05
N GLY A 131 15.68 42.08 -4.19
CA GLY A 131 16.83 41.76 -5.04
C GLY A 131 16.51 40.67 -6.04
N ASP A 132 16.25 41.09 -7.27
CA ASP A 132 16.24 40.27 -8.47
C ASP A 132 17.42 39.28 -8.52
N THR A 133 17.12 37.99 -8.68
CA THR A 133 18.04 37.00 -9.26
C THR A 133 17.22 36.08 -10.17
N LYS A 134 16.91 36.59 -11.36
CA LYS A 134 16.82 35.76 -12.56
C LYS A 134 18.25 35.42 -13.00
N GLU A 135 18.42 34.20 -13.50
CA GLU A 135 19.67 33.63 -14.07
C GLU A 135 20.66 33.03 -13.07
N ALA A 136 20.30 31.85 -12.57
CA ALA A 136 21.24 30.74 -12.35
C ALA A 136 20.43 29.43 -12.36
N VAL A 137 19.99 28.98 -13.55
CA VAL A 137 19.69 27.55 -13.74
C VAL A 137 21.06 26.90 -13.85
N GLU A 138 21.61 26.54 -12.70
CA GLU A 138 22.79 25.71 -12.61
C GLU A 138 22.51 24.41 -13.37
N GLU A 139 23.34 24.15 -14.38
CA GLU A 139 23.75 22.80 -14.76
C GLU A 139 24.40 22.13 -13.55
N GLY A 140 23.59 21.79 -12.55
CA GLY A 140 23.98 20.92 -11.46
C GLY A 140 24.22 19.55 -12.07
N GLY A 141 25.50 19.25 -12.32
CA GLY A 141 25.91 17.96 -12.88
C GLY A 141 25.24 16.82 -12.11
N GLU A 142 24.76 15.82 -12.87
CA GLU A 142 24.47 14.47 -12.40
C GLU A 142 25.73 13.97 -11.66
N GLY A 143 25.87 14.37 -10.40
CA GLY A 143 27.01 14.02 -9.57
C GLY A 143 26.93 12.54 -9.25
N ASP A 144 28.09 11.91 -9.12
CA ASP A 144 28.28 10.57 -8.56
C ASP A 144 27.84 10.51 -7.08
N ASP A 145 26.67 11.07 -6.72
CA ASP A 145 26.11 10.98 -5.39
C ASP A 145 25.53 9.57 -5.21
N PRO A 146 26.16 8.74 -4.36
CA PRO A 146 25.64 7.43 -4.01
C PRO A 146 24.19 7.43 -3.51
N ALA A 147 23.70 8.50 -2.88
CA ALA A 147 22.32 8.57 -2.40
C ALA A 147 21.32 8.68 -3.58
N TRP A 148 21.67 9.48 -4.59
CA TRP A 148 20.84 9.72 -5.79
C TRP A 148 20.66 8.46 -6.65
N GLU A 149 21.75 7.73 -6.93
CA GLU A 149 21.66 6.47 -7.67
C GLU A 149 20.80 5.44 -6.94
N ALA A 150 20.97 5.31 -5.60
CA ALA A 150 20.17 4.40 -4.80
C ALA A 150 18.68 4.73 -4.95
N HIS A 151 18.29 5.99 -4.76
CA HIS A 151 16.91 6.44 -4.92
C HIS A 151 16.33 6.12 -6.31
N ARG A 152 17.03 6.47 -7.40
CA ARG A 152 16.59 6.19 -8.79
C ARG A 152 16.41 4.69 -9.05
N PHE A 153 17.29 3.84 -8.52
CA PHE A 153 17.17 2.39 -8.64
C PHE A 153 16.02 1.81 -7.81
N HIS A 154 15.68 2.42 -6.67
CA HIS A 154 14.58 1.97 -5.81
C HIS A 154 13.21 2.24 -6.45
N THR A 155 12.93 3.47 -6.89
CA THR A 155 11.66 3.83 -7.55
C THR A 155 11.48 3.06 -8.87
N GLY A 156 12.57 2.89 -9.63
CA GLY A 156 12.58 2.06 -10.84
C GLY A 156 12.34 0.57 -10.56
N GLY A 157 12.87 0.05 -9.44
CA GLY A 157 12.71 -1.35 -9.04
C GLY A 157 11.28 -1.73 -8.70
N ARG A 158 10.58 -0.90 -7.92
CA ARG A 158 9.17 -1.12 -7.57
C ARG A 158 8.27 -1.04 -8.80
N THR A 159 8.45 -0.03 -9.64
CA THR A 159 7.70 0.11 -10.91
C THR A 159 7.91 -1.09 -11.84
N ALA A 160 9.14 -1.57 -11.94
CA ALA A 160 9.45 -2.78 -12.72
C ALA A 160 8.80 -4.04 -12.14
N MET A 161 8.79 -4.18 -10.81
CA MET A 161 8.13 -5.30 -10.13
C MET A 161 6.62 -5.27 -10.24
N LEU A 162 6.01 -4.08 -10.18
CA LEU A 162 4.58 -3.93 -10.43
C LEU A 162 4.25 -4.26 -11.89
N SER A 163 5.08 -3.83 -12.84
CA SER A 163 4.95 -4.21 -14.25
C SER A 163 5.07 -5.73 -14.43
N LEU A 164 5.98 -6.37 -13.71
CA LEU A 164 6.10 -7.83 -13.68
C LEU A 164 4.84 -8.49 -13.10
N ALA A 165 4.31 -8.01 -11.97
CA ALA A 165 3.04 -8.48 -11.40
C ALA A 165 1.87 -8.40 -12.37
N ARG A 166 1.81 -7.36 -13.22
CA ARG A 166 0.79 -7.19 -14.25
C ARG A 166 0.90 -8.20 -15.41
N LEU A 167 2.07 -8.83 -15.62
CA LEU A 167 2.25 -9.90 -16.61
C LEU A 167 1.70 -11.26 -16.12
N LEU A 168 1.54 -11.45 -14.81
CA LEU A 168 0.96 -12.70 -14.29
C LEU A 168 -0.57 -12.70 -14.49
N PRO A 169 -1.19 -13.88 -14.70
CA PRO A 169 -2.64 -13.97 -14.86
C PRO A 169 -3.37 -13.34 -13.67
N PRO A 170 -4.44 -12.56 -13.91
CA PRO A 170 -5.09 -11.75 -12.87
C PRO A 170 -5.60 -12.59 -11.69
N ALA A 171 -6.09 -13.79 -11.97
CA ALA A 171 -6.60 -14.71 -10.95
C ALA A 171 -5.53 -15.69 -10.39
N SER A 172 -4.27 -15.59 -10.79
CA SER A 172 -3.22 -16.53 -10.35
C SER A 172 -2.89 -16.38 -8.86
N LYS A 173 -2.50 -17.48 -8.19
CA LYS A 173 -2.05 -17.43 -6.79
C LYS A 173 -0.71 -16.69 -6.70
N GLU A 174 0.06 -16.79 -7.78
CA GLU A 174 1.38 -16.23 -7.93
C GLU A 174 1.32 -14.70 -7.99
N ARG A 175 0.39 -14.11 -8.76
CA ARG A 175 0.17 -12.66 -8.75
C ARG A 175 -0.16 -12.13 -7.36
N VAL A 176 -1.06 -12.80 -6.64
CA VAL A 176 -1.41 -12.44 -5.25
C VAL A 176 -0.20 -12.54 -4.33
N ALA A 177 0.58 -13.63 -4.43
CA ALA A 177 1.77 -13.83 -3.61
C ALA A 177 2.84 -12.77 -3.88
N LEU A 178 3.04 -12.39 -5.15
CA LEU A 178 3.96 -11.33 -5.56
C LEU A 178 3.51 -9.98 -5.01
N LEU A 179 2.26 -9.59 -5.27
CA LEU A 179 1.72 -8.31 -4.82
C LEU A 179 1.74 -8.18 -3.29
N LYS A 180 1.42 -9.24 -2.54
CA LYS A 180 1.59 -9.24 -1.08
C LYS A 180 3.04 -8.96 -0.65
N GLY A 181 3.99 -9.61 -1.32
CA GLY A 181 5.41 -9.38 -1.07
C GLY A 181 5.80 -7.95 -1.36
N LEU A 182 5.34 -7.39 -2.47
CA LEU A 182 5.62 -6.01 -2.89
C LEU A 182 4.97 -4.98 -1.96
N THR A 183 3.70 -5.14 -1.59
CA THR A 183 3.03 -4.22 -0.65
C THR A 183 3.74 -4.21 0.70
N ARG A 184 4.14 -5.39 1.21
CA ARG A 184 4.92 -5.49 2.45
C ARG A 184 6.28 -4.83 2.31
N TRP A 185 6.99 -5.10 1.22
CA TRP A 185 8.30 -4.53 0.95
C TRP A 185 8.24 -3.00 0.85
N ALA A 186 7.23 -2.45 0.17
CA ALA A 186 7.00 -1.02 0.08
C ALA A 186 6.64 -0.38 1.44
N ALA A 187 5.78 -1.03 2.24
CA ALA A 187 5.41 -0.55 3.57
C ALA A 187 6.60 -0.54 4.55
N GLU A 188 7.49 -1.54 4.49
CA GLU A 188 8.73 -1.55 5.28
C GLU A 188 9.70 -0.42 4.87
N GLU A 189 9.55 0.14 3.66
CA GLU A 189 10.35 1.24 3.15
C GLU A 189 9.71 2.63 3.35
N GLU A 190 8.39 2.70 3.56
CA GLU A 190 7.62 3.94 3.71
C GLU A 190 7.87 4.71 5.02
N GLU A 191 8.46 4.09 6.06
CA GLU A 191 8.87 4.80 7.29
C GLU A 191 9.91 5.93 7.05
N ALA A 192 10.31 6.21 5.79
CA ALA A 192 11.40 7.10 5.41
C ALA A 192 11.06 8.21 4.38
N GLU A 193 9.80 8.67 4.28
CA GLU A 193 9.28 9.77 3.41
C GLU A 193 8.55 9.32 2.12
N GLU A 194 7.36 9.91 1.87
CA GLU A 194 6.52 9.85 0.64
C GLU A 194 5.97 8.50 0.11
N GLY A 195 6.23 7.35 0.75
CA GLY A 195 5.86 6.02 0.23
C GLY A 195 4.36 5.66 0.14
N GLY A 196 3.44 6.48 0.67
CA GLY A 196 2.02 6.11 0.79
C GLY A 196 1.27 5.94 -0.52
N LYS A 197 1.65 6.70 -1.56
CA LYS A 197 1.02 6.55 -2.89
C LYS A 197 1.33 5.21 -3.54
N GLU A 198 2.55 4.72 -3.36
CA GLU A 198 2.96 3.44 -3.95
C GLU A 198 2.39 2.25 -3.19
N VAL A 199 2.36 2.31 -1.86
CA VAL A 199 1.68 1.30 -1.03
C VAL A 199 0.19 1.25 -1.37
N LEU A 200 -0.42 2.40 -1.61
CA LEU A 200 -1.80 2.49 -2.09
C LEU A 200 -1.98 1.82 -3.45
N GLU A 201 -1.15 2.14 -4.45
CA GLU A 201 -1.25 1.53 -5.80
C GLU A 201 -1.07 0.01 -5.73
N LEU A 202 -0.06 -0.48 -5.00
CA LEU A 202 0.21 -1.90 -4.81
C LEU A 202 -0.95 -2.60 -4.07
N GLY A 203 -1.48 -1.96 -3.04
CA GLY A 203 -2.65 -2.45 -2.31
C GLY A 203 -3.89 -2.54 -3.18
N LEU A 204 -4.15 -1.55 -4.03
CA LEU A 204 -5.25 -1.55 -5.00
C LEU A 204 -5.10 -2.69 -6.01
N GLU A 205 -3.90 -2.90 -6.53
CA GLU A 205 -3.61 -4.02 -7.44
C GLU A 205 -3.78 -5.38 -6.74
N LEU A 206 -3.41 -5.49 -5.47
CA LEU A 206 -3.64 -6.68 -4.66
C LEU A 206 -5.14 -6.93 -4.45
N ALA A 207 -5.91 -5.87 -4.17
CA ALA A 207 -7.36 -5.98 -4.03
C ALA A 207 -8.02 -6.44 -5.34
N LYS A 208 -7.61 -5.90 -6.50
CA LYS A 208 -8.05 -6.35 -7.82
C LYS A 208 -7.71 -7.82 -8.06
N ALA A 209 -6.51 -8.27 -7.66
CA ALA A 209 -6.11 -9.66 -7.81
C ALA A 209 -6.96 -10.62 -6.93
N TYR A 210 -7.37 -10.19 -5.72
CA TYR A 210 -8.34 -10.94 -4.93
C TYR A 210 -9.72 -10.99 -5.57
N SER A 211 -10.21 -9.85 -6.08
CA SER A 211 -11.49 -9.77 -6.79
C SER A 211 -11.52 -10.68 -8.02
N ALA A 212 -10.44 -10.72 -8.80
CA ALA A 212 -10.32 -11.61 -9.96
C ALA A 212 -10.39 -13.10 -9.60
N ARG A 213 -10.17 -13.45 -8.33
CA ARG A 213 -10.27 -14.82 -7.79
C ARG A 213 -11.60 -15.12 -7.12
N GLY A 214 -12.53 -14.16 -7.08
CA GLY A 214 -13.75 -14.26 -6.28
C GLY A 214 -13.49 -14.25 -4.77
N GLU A 215 -12.31 -13.83 -4.32
CA GLU A 215 -11.95 -13.75 -2.90
C GLU A 215 -12.43 -12.41 -2.30
N TRP A 216 -13.73 -12.13 -2.41
CA TRP A 216 -14.33 -10.81 -2.12
C TRP A 216 -14.04 -10.30 -0.71
N ALA A 217 -14.11 -11.19 0.29
CA ALA A 217 -13.83 -10.83 1.68
C ALA A 217 -12.40 -10.30 1.86
N ARG A 218 -11.42 -10.88 1.15
CA ARG A 218 -10.02 -10.41 1.18
C ARG A 218 -9.83 -9.13 0.39
N ALA A 219 -10.51 -8.99 -0.76
CA ALA A 219 -10.50 -7.74 -1.52
C ALA A 219 -11.08 -6.58 -0.68
N ALA A 220 -12.18 -6.81 0.03
CA ALA A 220 -12.79 -5.84 0.91
C ALA A 220 -11.92 -5.51 2.13
N GLN A 221 -11.31 -6.52 2.76
CA GLN A 221 -10.34 -6.31 3.83
C GLN A 221 -9.18 -5.41 3.35
N GLN A 222 -8.64 -5.69 2.17
CA GLN A 222 -7.55 -4.90 1.59
C GLN A 222 -7.97 -3.43 1.38
N HIS A 223 -9.17 -3.16 0.85
CA HIS A 223 -9.67 -1.78 0.73
C HIS A 223 -9.84 -1.11 2.09
N GLY A 224 -10.31 -1.84 3.11
CA GLY A 224 -10.43 -1.33 4.47
C GLY A 224 -9.09 -1.00 5.13
N GLU A 225 -8.02 -1.72 4.79
CA GLU A 225 -6.65 -1.41 5.24
C GLU A 225 -6.12 -0.13 4.56
N LEU A 226 -6.30 -0.01 3.24
CA LEU A 226 -5.88 1.16 2.45
C LEU A 226 -6.63 2.43 2.85
N ALA A 227 -7.91 2.31 3.20
CA ALA A 227 -8.74 3.43 3.64
C ALA A 227 -8.17 4.19 4.84
N ARG A 228 -7.35 3.52 5.68
CA ARG A 228 -6.70 4.13 6.84
C ARG A 228 -5.53 5.04 6.45
N GLN A 229 -4.96 4.82 5.27
CA GLN A 229 -3.78 5.51 4.76
C GLN A 229 -4.15 6.59 3.73
N CYS A 230 -5.32 6.45 3.09
CA CYS A 230 -5.79 7.42 2.09
C CYS A 230 -6.18 8.77 2.69
N THR A 231 -5.62 9.84 2.14
CA THR A 231 -6.06 11.21 2.37
C THR A 231 -6.26 11.92 1.03
N GLY A 232 -7.15 12.92 0.99
CA GLY A 232 -7.35 13.75 -0.20
C GLY A 232 -7.86 12.98 -1.44
N PRO A 233 -7.34 13.27 -2.66
CA PRO A 233 -7.90 12.78 -3.93
C PRO A 233 -7.77 11.25 -4.11
N ASP A 234 -6.83 10.62 -3.41
CA ASP A 234 -6.62 9.17 -3.43
C ASP A 234 -7.83 8.42 -2.85
N ALA A 235 -8.59 9.07 -1.96
CA ALA A 235 -9.80 8.52 -1.37
C ALA A 235 -10.90 8.24 -2.40
N ASP A 236 -11.04 9.09 -3.42
CA ASP A 236 -12.06 8.94 -4.47
C ASP A 236 -11.78 7.72 -5.35
N THR A 237 -10.52 7.52 -5.73
CA THR A 237 -10.09 6.37 -6.53
C THR A 237 -10.28 5.07 -5.75
N LEU A 238 -9.88 5.05 -4.48
CA LEU A 238 -10.07 3.89 -3.60
C LEU A 238 -11.56 3.59 -3.39
N ALA A 239 -12.38 4.61 -3.14
CA ALA A 239 -13.82 4.48 -2.96
C ALA A 239 -14.51 3.89 -4.19
N ALA A 240 -14.21 4.42 -5.39
CA ALA A 240 -14.78 3.92 -6.65
C ALA A 240 -14.42 2.45 -6.89
N SER A 241 -13.16 2.07 -6.66
CA SER A 241 -12.70 0.68 -6.74
C SER A 241 -13.43 -0.21 -5.72
N TYR A 242 -13.61 0.27 -4.48
CA TYR A 242 -14.24 -0.52 -3.45
C TYR A 242 -15.73 -0.74 -3.71
N VAL A 243 -16.45 0.27 -4.21
CA VAL A 243 -17.86 0.13 -4.60
C VAL A 243 -18.01 -1.00 -5.62
N GLN A 244 -17.15 -1.08 -6.64
CA GLN A 244 -17.19 -2.18 -7.62
C GLN A 244 -17.03 -3.56 -6.96
N VAL A 245 -16.14 -3.68 -5.97
CA VAL A 245 -15.98 -4.93 -5.21
C VAL A 245 -17.23 -5.25 -4.39
N LEU A 246 -17.83 -4.26 -3.73
CA LEU A 246 -19.05 -4.44 -2.95
C LEU A 246 -20.25 -4.78 -3.84
N GLU A 247 -20.35 -4.21 -5.03
CA GLU A 247 -21.38 -4.55 -6.02
C GLU A 247 -21.28 -6.03 -6.41
N ALA A 248 -20.10 -6.46 -6.86
CA ALA A 248 -19.86 -7.84 -7.25
C ALA A 248 -20.11 -8.80 -6.07
N TRP A 249 -19.62 -8.47 -4.87
CA TRP A 249 -19.81 -9.31 -3.70
C TRP A 249 -21.28 -9.39 -3.27
N SER A 250 -21.99 -8.26 -3.28
CA SER A 250 -23.40 -8.22 -2.89
C SER A 250 -24.32 -8.93 -3.89
N ALA A 251 -23.89 -9.06 -5.16
CA ALA A 251 -24.61 -9.82 -6.18
C ALA A 251 -24.59 -11.34 -5.91
N GLU A 252 -23.58 -11.84 -5.20
CA GLU A 252 -23.50 -13.24 -4.74
C GLU A 252 -24.18 -13.47 -3.39
N GLY A 253 -24.50 -12.40 -2.67
CA GLY A 253 -25.16 -12.43 -1.36
C GLY A 253 -26.69 -12.43 -1.43
N TYR A 254 -27.32 -12.28 -0.26
CA TYR A 254 -28.78 -12.13 -0.19
C TYR A 254 -29.21 -10.74 -0.66
N ALA A 255 -30.25 -10.68 -1.50
CA ALA A 255 -30.75 -9.42 -2.07
C ALA A 255 -31.14 -8.37 -1.01
N GLY A 256 -31.64 -8.82 0.14
CA GLY A 256 -32.00 -7.96 1.27
C GLY A 256 -30.82 -7.46 2.12
N GLU A 257 -29.58 -7.80 1.75
CA GLU A 257 -28.37 -7.42 2.50
C GLU A 257 -27.48 -6.42 1.76
N LYS A 258 -27.85 -5.97 0.55
CA LYS A 258 -27.03 -5.03 -0.23
C LYS A 258 -26.60 -3.80 0.58
N ASP A 259 -27.54 -3.22 1.31
CA ASP A 259 -27.28 -2.08 2.19
C ASP A 259 -26.30 -2.39 3.33
N LEU A 260 -26.27 -3.63 3.83
CA LEU A 260 -25.29 -4.06 4.84
C LEU A 260 -23.86 -4.07 4.31
N PHE A 261 -23.64 -4.44 3.04
CA PHE A 261 -22.30 -4.42 2.44
C PHE A 261 -21.71 -3.00 2.43
N LEU A 262 -22.49 -2.03 1.97
CA LEU A 262 -22.07 -0.62 1.96
C LEU A 262 -21.96 -0.05 3.38
N ALA A 263 -22.94 -0.32 4.25
CA ALA A 263 -22.91 0.16 5.63
C ALA A 263 -21.69 -0.36 6.40
N ARG A 264 -21.36 -1.65 6.27
CA ARG A 264 -20.14 -2.24 6.85
C ARG A 264 -18.90 -1.55 6.32
N ALA A 265 -18.79 -1.33 5.01
CA ALA A 265 -17.62 -0.72 4.39
C ALA A 265 -17.38 0.71 4.93
N VAL A 266 -18.43 1.54 4.97
CA VAL A 266 -18.34 2.91 5.49
C VAL A 266 -18.02 2.92 6.98
N LEU A 267 -18.77 2.15 7.79
CA LEU A 267 -18.60 2.14 9.24
C LEU A 267 -17.27 1.50 9.67
N HIS A 268 -16.75 0.52 8.93
CA HIS A 268 -15.42 -0.03 9.17
C HIS A 268 -14.32 0.97 8.80
N GLY A 269 -14.46 1.68 7.67
CA GLY A 269 -13.56 2.79 7.33
C GLY A 269 -13.47 3.81 8.46
N LEU A 270 -14.61 4.25 8.99
CA LEU A 270 -14.68 5.20 10.11
C LEU A 270 -14.20 4.62 11.45
N GLY A 271 -14.60 3.40 11.79
CA GLY A 271 -14.43 2.79 13.12
C GLY A 271 -13.11 2.03 13.32
N THR A 272 -12.20 2.04 12.35
CA THR A 272 -10.91 1.33 12.46
C THR A 272 -9.79 2.16 13.08
N SER A 273 -9.93 3.49 13.15
CA SER A 273 -8.97 4.35 13.83
C SER A 273 -9.61 4.95 15.07
N SER A 274 -9.28 4.40 16.25
CA SER A 274 -9.78 4.91 17.54
C SER A 274 -9.42 6.37 17.79
N TYR A 275 -8.35 6.89 17.16
CA TYR A 275 -7.87 8.26 17.34
C TYR A 275 -8.01 9.14 16.10
N ALA A 276 -8.43 8.59 14.95
CA ALA A 276 -8.52 9.34 13.70
C ALA A 276 -9.81 9.04 12.90
N VAL A 277 -10.96 8.93 13.58
CA VAL A 277 -12.28 8.83 12.91
C VAL A 277 -12.46 9.97 11.90
N LEU A 278 -12.02 11.19 12.25
CA LEU A 278 -12.05 12.34 11.34
C LEU A 278 -11.04 12.22 10.19
N GLY A 279 -9.91 11.54 10.39
CA GLY A 279 -8.94 11.25 9.33
C GLY A 279 -9.49 10.30 8.26
N ALA A 280 -10.38 9.39 8.64
CA ALA A 280 -11.06 8.46 7.71
C ALA A 280 -12.30 9.07 7.02
N LEU A 281 -12.73 10.27 7.42
CA LEU A 281 -13.92 10.92 6.88
C LEU A 281 -13.87 11.20 5.37
N PRO A 282 -12.74 11.64 4.77
CA PRO A 282 -12.66 11.84 3.32
C PRO A 282 -13.00 10.56 2.55
N PHE A 283 -12.47 9.42 2.97
CA PHE A 283 -12.79 8.13 2.38
C PHE A 283 -14.26 7.73 2.56
N ALA A 284 -14.82 7.91 3.75
CA ALA A 284 -16.24 7.59 3.99
C ALA A 284 -17.17 8.43 3.10
N ARG A 285 -16.87 9.72 2.93
CA ARG A 285 -17.61 10.61 2.00
C ARG A 285 -17.45 10.16 0.56
N ALA A 286 -16.22 9.90 0.13
CA ALA A 286 -15.93 9.41 -1.22
C ALA A 286 -16.69 8.11 -1.52
N LEU A 287 -16.74 7.18 -0.56
CA LEU A 287 -17.44 5.90 -0.70
C LEU A 287 -18.96 6.09 -0.84
N MET A 288 -19.56 7.00 -0.06
CA MET A 288 -20.98 7.35 -0.20
C MET A 288 -21.27 7.99 -1.56
N THR A 289 -20.42 8.91 -2.03
CA THR A 289 -20.55 9.54 -3.35
C THR A 289 -20.44 8.52 -4.48
N ALA A 290 -19.44 7.64 -4.43
CA ALA A 290 -19.27 6.57 -5.41
C ALA A 290 -20.46 5.60 -5.41
N ALA A 291 -21.01 5.28 -4.24
CA ALA A 291 -22.20 4.45 -4.13
C ALA A 291 -23.47 5.14 -4.67
N GLN A 292 -23.53 6.47 -4.66
CA GLN A 292 -24.63 7.21 -5.28
C GLN A 292 -24.56 7.19 -6.82
N ALA A 293 -23.36 7.07 -7.39
CA ALA A 293 -23.19 6.86 -8.83
C ALA A 293 -23.42 5.39 -9.26
N SER A 294 -23.45 4.46 -8.31
CA SER A 294 -23.70 3.04 -8.55
C SER A 294 -25.17 2.74 -8.81
N SER A 295 -25.47 2.02 -9.89
CA SER A 295 -26.83 1.54 -10.15
C SER A 295 -27.30 0.47 -9.16
N ALA A 296 -26.38 -0.22 -8.50
CA ALA A 296 -26.68 -1.26 -7.52
C ALA A 296 -27.02 -0.68 -6.14
N PHE A 297 -26.34 0.41 -5.73
CA PHE A 297 -26.49 1.00 -4.40
C PHE A 297 -27.33 2.28 -4.36
N ALA A 298 -27.44 3.04 -5.45
CA ALA A 298 -28.25 4.27 -5.47
C ALA A 298 -29.71 4.04 -4.99
N PRO A 299 -30.43 2.99 -5.41
CA PRO A 299 -31.79 2.74 -4.91
C PRO A 299 -31.83 2.43 -3.41
N CYS A 300 -30.79 1.77 -2.88
CA CYS A 300 -30.67 1.48 -1.45
C CYS A 300 -30.44 2.75 -0.63
N LEU A 301 -29.69 3.73 -1.17
CA LEU A 301 -29.43 5.01 -0.49
C LEU A 301 -30.69 5.84 -0.26
N GLU A 302 -31.71 5.69 -1.12
CA GLU A 302 -32.99 6.43 -1.01
C GLU A 302 -34.01 5.74 -0.09
N THR A 303 -33.89 4.42 0.08
CA THR A 303 -34.95 3.61 0.69
C THR A 303 -34.52 2.91 1.97
N SER A 304 -33.22 2.65 2.17
CA SER A 304 -32.72 1.91 3.33
C SER A 304 -32.57 2.82 4.55
N PRO A 305 -33.28 2.54 5.66
CA PRO A 305 -33.05 3.23 6.92
C PRO A 305 -31.60 3.09 7.41
N LEU A 306 -30.94 1.97 7.11
CA LEU A 306 -29.56 1.75 7.52
C LEU A 306 -28.61 2.73 6.80
N LEU A 307 -28.80 2.92 5.49
CA LEU A 307 -27.95 3.85 4.73
C LEU A 307 -28.28 5.32 5.00
N HIS A 308 -29.53 5.64 5.33
CA HIS A 308 -29.87 6.97 5.87
C HIS A 308 -29.10 7.26 7.17
N TYR A 309 -29.07 6.30 8.10
CA TYR A 309 -28.27 6.43 9.31
C TYR A 309 -26.78 6.66 9.00
N VAL A 310 -26.18 5.82 8.13
CA VAL A 310 -24.76 5.95 7.76
C VAL A 310 -24.47 7.31 7.12
N GLY A 311 -25.31 7.77 6.19
CA GLY A 311 -25.17 9.09 5.56
C GLY A 311 -25.26 10.24 6.57
N LEU A 312 -26.19 10.16 7.52
CA LEU A 312 -26.32 11.16 8.59
C LEU A 312 -25.11 11.17 9.52
N VAL A 313 -24.54 10.01 9.87
CA VAL A 313 -23.31 9.93 10.68
C VAL A 313 -22.13 10.57 9.94
N VAL A 314 -21.96 10.27 8.65
CA VAL A 314 -20.91 10.88 7.80
C VAL A 314 -21.10 12.41 7.71
N ALA A 315 -22.34 12.88 7.54
CA ALA A 315 -22.65 14.31 7.51
C ALA A 315 -22.35 14.99 8.86
N LEU A 316 -22.70 14.35 9.96
CA LEU A 316 -22.50 14.86 11.32
C LEU A 316 -21.01 14.97 11.68
N LEU A 317 -20.21 13.94 11.39
CA LEU A 317 -18.75 14.00 11.49
C LEU A 317 -18.17 15.11 10.59
N GLY A 318 -18.79 15.30 9.44
CA GLY A 318 -18.46 16.36 8.50
C GLY A 318 -18.67 17.78 9.01
N ALA A 319 -19.81 18.04 9.66
CA ALA A 319 -20.08 19.31 10.31
C ALA A 319 -19.04 19.59 11.41
N ARG A 320 -18.76 18.58 12.25
CA ARG A 320 -17.77 18.67 13.31
C ARG A 320 -16.36 18.97 12.78
N ALA A 321 -15.96 18.38 11.66
CA ALA A 321 -14.65 18.65 11.05
C ALA A 321 -14.54 20.08 10.46
N GLY A 322 -15.66 20.66 10.01
CA GLY A 322 -15.70 21.95 9.32
C GLY A 322 -15.72 23.19 10.23
N GLU A 323 -16.16 23.06 11.48
CA GLU A 323 -16.31 24.20 12.41
C GLU A 323 -15.00 24.81 12.93
N GLY A 324 -13.86 24.44 12.33
CA GLY A 324 -12.53 24.92 12.68
C GLY A 324 -12.11 24.28 13.99
N GLY A 325 -11.13 23.37 13.93
CA GLY A 325 -10.59 22.62 15.06
C GLY A 325 -9.97 23.50 16.16
N ARG A 326 -10.78 24.33 16.82
CA ARG A 326 -10.49 24.84 18.13
C ARG A 326 -10.53 23.63 19.05
N GLU A 327 -9.36 23.26 19.53
CA GLU A 327 -9.02 22.16 20.46
C GLU A 327 -9.85 22.09 21.76
N GLY A 328 -10.95 22.85 21.90
CA GLY A 328 -11.80 22.92 23.08
C GLY A 328 -13.00 21.96 23.09
N GLY A 329 -13.05 20.97 22.19
CA GLY A 329 -14.15 20.01 22.07
C GLY A 329 -14.19 18.99 23.20
N ARG A 330 -14.65 19.45 24.38
CA ARG A 330 -15.09 18.64 25.53
C ARG A 330 -15.91 17.42 25.10
N GLU A 331 -15.75 16.33 25.86
CA GLU A 331 -16.63 15.16 25.85
C GLU A 331 -18.11 15.59 25.79
N GLY A 332 -18.89 14.99 24.88
CA GLY A 332 -20.36 15.11 24.90
C GLY A 332 -20.97 16.41 24.36
N GLY A 333 -20.36 17.05 23.35
CA GLY A 333 -20.99 18.18 22.63
C GLY A 333 -22.35 17.83 22.00
N LYS A 334 -23.07 18.84 21.50
CA LYS A 334 -24.41 18.69 20.87
C LYS A 334 -24.42 17.65 19.75
N GLU A 335 -23.34 17.52 19.00
CA GLU A 335 -23.20 16.51 17.94
C GLU A 335 -23.20 15.09 18.53
N GLY A 336 -22.61 14.89 19.70
CA GLY A 336 -22.65 13.62 20.42
C GLY A 336 -24.07 13.25 20.84
N GLU A 337 -24.86 14.21 21.33
CA GLU A 337 -26.28 14.00 21.65
C GLU A 337 -27.10 13.62 20.41
N VAL A 338 -26.86 14.32 19.29
CA VAL A 338 -27.49 13.99 17.99
C VAL A 338 -27.10 12.58 17.53
N PHE A 339 -25.82 12.21 17.66
CA PHE A 339 -25.34 10.88 17.33
C PHE A 339 -26.03 9.79 18.17
N GLN A 340 -26.17 9.98 19.48
CA GLN A 340 -26.89 9.05 20.36
C GLN A 340 -28.37 8.95 20.01
N LEU A 341 -29.02 10.07 19.69
CA LEU A 341 -30.42 10.09 19.25
C LEU A 341 -30.59 9.32 17.94
N LEU A 342 -29.71 9.51 16.96
CA LEU A 342 -29.70 8.76 15.70
C LEU A 342 -29.50 7.27 15.96
N SER A 343 -28.52 6.89 16.78
CA SER A 343 -28.23 5.50 17.12
C SER A 343 -29.44 4.81 17.77
N SER A 344 -30.15 5.52 18.65
CA SER A 344 -31.37 5.03 19.30
C SER A 344 -32.53 4.90 18.33
N ARG A 345 -32.71 5.86 17.41
CA ARG A 345 -33.80 5.85 16.44
C ARG A 345 -33.63 4.77 15.36
N TYR A 346 -32.40 4.53 14.93
CA TYR A 346 -32.07 3.56 13.88
C TYR A 346 -31.66 2.18 14.42
N GLN A 347 -31.85 1.96 15.72
CA GLN A 347 -31.51 0.72 16.42
C GLN A 347 -32.05 -0.55 15.72
N PRO A 348 -33.30 -0.61 15.22
CA PRO A 348 -33.79 -1.79 14.48
C PRO A 348 -32.98 -2.11 13.22
N ALA A 349 -32.49 -1.09 12.51
CA ALA A 349 -31.65 -1.27 11.32
C ALA A 349 -30.24 -1.73 11.70
N LEU A 350 -29.68 -1.21 12.80
CA LEU A 350 -28.37 -1.59 13.32
C LEU A 350 -28.33 -3.03 13.85
N ARG A 351 -29.41 -3.53 14.48
CA ARG A 351 -29.52 -4.91 14.99
C ARG A 351 -29.46 -5.99 13.92
N ARG A 352 -29.62 -5.64 12.65
CA ARG A 352 -29.49 -6.59 11.53
C ARG A 352 -28.10 -7.22 11.47
N ASP A 353 -27.08 -6.54 11.99
CA ASP A 353 -25.73 -7.07 12.11
C ASP A 353 -25.05 -6.62 13.42
N PRO A 354 -24.78 -7.55 14.36
CA PRO A 354 -24.12 -7.25 15.63
C PRO A 354 -22.74 -6.60 15.50
N ALA A 355 -22.05 -6.76 14.37
CA ALA A 355 -20.77 -6.10 14.14
C ALA A 355 -20.92 -4.57 14.00
N LEU A 356 -22.07 -4.10 13.53
CA LEU A 356 -22.33 -2.66 13.34
C LEU A 356 -22.40 -1.92 14.68
N GLU A 357 -22.98 -2.52 15.71
CA GLU A 357 -23.06 -1.90 17.04
C GLU A 357 -21.67 -1.62 17.61
N LYS A 358 -20.72 -2.55 17.41
CA LYS A 358 -19.31 -2.36 17.82
C LYS A 358 -18.63 -1.23 17.05
N LEU A 359 -18.87 -1.13 15.74
CA LEU A 359 -18.31 -0.07 14.91
C LEU A 359 -18.90 1.29 15.28
N VAL A 360 -20.22 1.36 15.47
CA VAL A 360 -20.93 2.57 15.93
C VAL A 360 -20.40 3.03 17.29
N GLY A 361 -20.17 2.11 18.23
CA GLY A 361 -19.55 2.45 19.53
C GLY A 361 -18.18 3.11 19.37
N ARG A 362 -17.28 2.52 18.56
CA ARG A 362 -15.95 3.10 18.27
C ARG A 362 -16.03 4.47 17.59
N ILE A 363 -17.00 4.67 16.71
CA ILE A 363 -17.24 5.97 16.06
C ILE A 363 -17.75 6.98 17.09
N GLY A 364 -18.62 6.57 18.02
CA GLY A 364 -19.06 7.37 19.16
C GLY A 364 -17.88 7.84 20.02
N GLU A 365 -17.01 6.91 20.38
CA GLU A 365 -15.81 7.18 21.18
C GLU A 365 -14.84 8.11 20.44
N GLY A 366 -14.35 7.71 19.27
CA GLY A 366 -13.31 8.45 18.55
C GLY A 366 -13.79 9.69 17.79
N GLY A 367 -15.06 9.74 17.39
CA GLY A 367 -15.65 10.84 16.62
C GLY A 367 -16.37 11.87 17.48
N PHE A 368 -16.96 11.46 18.61
CA PHE A 368 -17.81 12.31 19.43
C PHE A 368 -17.39 12.40 20.91
N GLY A 369 -16.33 11.68 21.31
CA GLY A 369 -15.85 11.67 22.70
C GLY A 369 -16.86 11.04 23.66
N LEU A 370 -17.66 10.09 23.18
CA LEU A 370 -18.58 9.37 24.04
C LEU A 370 -17.80 8.32 24.84
N SER A 371 -18.13 8.18 26.13
CA SER A 371 -17.56 7.08 26.89
C SER A 371 -18.01 5.75 26.30
N PRO A 372 -17.13 4.73 26.26
CA PRO A 372 -17.52 3.39 25.86
C PRO A 372 -18.73 2.95 26.67
N ALA A 373 -19.69 2.30 26.03
CA ALA A 373 -20.81 1.70 26.75
C ALA A 373 -20.21 0.81 27.86
N SER A 374 -20.43 1.21 29.11
CA SER A 374 -19.83 0.53 30.26
C SER A 374 -20.12 -0.96 30.14
N ASN A 375 -19.09 -1.80 30.28
CA ASN A 375 -19.30 -3.24 30.28
C ASN A 375 -20.44 -3.53 31.27
N PRO A 376 -21.50 -4.24 30.88
CA PRO A 376 -22.65 -4.46 31.76
C PRO A 376 -22.23 -5.02 33.13
N MET A 377 -21.12 -5.77 33.17
CA MET A 377 -20.51 -6.24 34.42
C MET A 377 -19.86 -5.11 35.24
N GLN A 378 -19.20 -4.14 34.61
CA GLN A 378 -18.71 -2.94 35.32
C GLN A 378 -19.86 -2.07 35.82
N ALA A 379 -20.91 -1.86 35.01
CA ALA A 379 -22.09 -1.12 35.46
C ALA A 379 -22.76 -1.81 36.66
N PHE A 380 -22.86 -3.13 36.62
CA PHE A 380 -23.36 -3.93 37.72
C PHE A 380 -22.47 -3.86 38.97
N LEU A 381 -21.15 -3.99 38.83
CA LEU A 381 -20.20 -3.89 39.94
C LEU A 381 -20.19 -2.49 40.56
N SER A 382 -20.21 -1.43 39.76
CA SER A 382 -20.33 -0.05 40.23
C SER A 382 -21.66 0.18 40.95
N SER A 383 -22.75 -0.44 40.50
CA SER A 383 -24.04 -0.39 41.19
C SER A 383 -24.06 -1.17 42.51
N MET A 384 -23.21 -2.19 42.69
CA MET A 384 -23.11 -2.95 43.94
C MET A 384 -22.13 -2.36 44.95
N LEU A 385 -21.07 -1.71 44.47
CA LEU A 385 -19.99 -1.21 45.32
C LEU A 385 -20.20 0.19 45.88
N GLY A 386 -21.20 0.94 45.39
CA GLY A 386 -21.71 2.18 46.01
C GLY A 386 -20.71 3.31 46.08
#